data_AF-A0A7V4PA03-F1
#
_entry.id   AF-A0A7V4PA03-F1
#
_cell.length_a   1.000
_cell.length_b   1.000
_cell.length_c   1.000
_cell.angle_alpha   90.00
_cell.angle_beta   90.00
_cell.angle_gamma   90.00
#
_symmetry.space_group_name_H-M   'P 1'
#
loop_
_entity.id
_entity.type
_entity.pdbx_description
1 polymer ?
#
loop_
_entity_poly.entity_id
_entity_poly.type
_entity_poly.pdbx_seq_one_letter_code
_entity_poly.pdbx_strand_id
1 'polypeptide(L)'
;MSLVSQQRREGASASRRRWPIGAEVLAEGGVAFRLWAPRQRRVRVALVGEGGRVARTVELTAEEGGYYAGVCRQTRAGDRYGFLLDEDERLYPDP
;
A
#
# COMPACT_ATOMS: atom_id res chain seq x y z
N MET A 1 -24.85 11.57 -0.59
CA MET A 1 -24.29 10.47 0.20
C MET A 1 -22.77 10.57 0.12
N SER A 2 -22.19 11.46 0.92
CA SER A 2 -20.75 11.71 0.97
C SER A 2 -20.14 10.91 2.11
N LEU A 3 -19.14 10.08 1.82
CA LEU A 3 -18.22 9.62 2.84
C LEU A 3 -16.81 10.05 2.43
N VAL A 4 -16.48 11.29 2.78
CA VAL A 4 -15.09 11.74 2.85
C VAL A 4 -14.48 10.98 4.04
N SER A 5 -13.82 9.85 3.76
CA SER A 5 -13.02 9.14 4.76
C SER A 5 -11.77 9.97 5.05
N GLN A 6 -11.93 10.88 6.00
CA GLN A 6 -10.88 11.70 6.58
C GLN A 6 -9.76 10.80 7.10
N GLN A 7 -8.63 10.82 6.41
CA GLN A 7 -7.38 10.24 6.91
C GLN A 7 -6.86 11.18 8.01
N ARG A 8 -7.27 10.90 9.25
CA ARG A 8 -6.82 11.64 10.42
C ARG A 8 -5.31 11.44 10.58
N ARG A 9 -4.60 12.56 10.71
CA ARG A 9 -3.19 12.65 11.10
C ARG A 9 -3.04 12.04 12.49
N GLU A 10 -2.33 10.93 12.60
CA GLU A 10 -1.70 10.49 13.85
C GLU A 10 -0.25 10.20 13.54
N GLY A 11 0.65 10.97 14.18
CA GLY A 11 2.08 10.78 14.09
C GLY A 11 2.46 9.44 14.70
N ALA A 12 2.57 8.41 13.87
CA ALA A 12 3.34 7.23 14.20
C ALA A 12 4.82 7.63 14.08
N SER A 13 5.58 7.47 15.16
CA SER A 13 7.04 7.42 15.08
C SER A 13 7.39 6.47 13.94
N ALA A 14 8.06 6.99 12.91
CA ALA A 14 8.46 6.20 11.76
C ALA A 14 9.35 5.07 12.28
N SER A 15 8.76 3.87 12.46
CA SER A 15 9.52 2.67 12.67
C SER A 15 10.51 2.61 11.51
N ARG A 16 11.81 2.63 11.84
CA ARG A 16 12.87 2.68 10.84
C ARG A 16 12.74 1.42 9.98
N ARG A 17 12.17 1.58 8.78
CA ARG A 17 11.95 0.48 7.84
C ARG A 17 13.26 -0.26 7.64
N ARG A 18 13.18 -1.59 7.63
CA ARG A 18 14.35 -2.46 7.40
C ARG A 18 14.76 -2.42 5.93
N TRP A 19 13.80 -2.23 5.03
CA TRP A 19 14.00 -2.27 3.59
C TRP A 19 13.53 -0.99 2.90
N PRO A 20 14.19 -0.58 1.80
CA PRO A 20 13.84 0.65 1.10
C PRO A 20 12.53 0.55 0.30
N ILE A 21 12.10 -0.66 -0.07
CA ILE A 21 10.86 -0.97 -0.79
C ILE A 21 10.27 -2.29 -0.28
N GLY A 22 9.05 -2.60 -0.72
CA GLY A 22 8.32 -3.83 -0.46
C GLY A 22 7.29 -3.71 0.66
N ALA A 23 6.82 -4.86 1.13
CA ALA A 23 5.90 -5.01 2.24
C ALA A 23 6.63 -5.37 3.54
N GLU A 24 6.48 -4.55 4.57
CA GLU A 24 7.05 -4.78 5.91
C GLU A 24 5.93 -4.92 6.95
N VAL A 25 5.89 -6.05 7.65
CA VAL A 25 4.94 -6.26 8.77
C VAL A 25 5.36 -5.40 9.95
N LEU A 26 4.43 -4.62 10.49
CA LEU A 26 4.69 -3.75 11.64
C LEU A 26 4.50 -4.50 12.97
N ALA A 27 5.28 -4.10 13.99
CA ALA A 27 5.22 -4.71 15.31
C ALA A 27 3.87 -4.51 16.00
N GLU A 28 3.25 -3.34 15.85
CA GLU A 28 1.89 -3.05 16.31
C GLU A 28 0.77 -3.62 15.42
N GLY A 29 1.13 -4.37 14.37
CA GLY A 29 0.20 -4.94 13.40
C GLY A 29 -0.02 -4.07 12.16
N GLY A 30 -0.51 -4.70 11.10
CA GLY A 30 -0.59 -4.11 9.77
C GLY A 30 0.68 -4.33 8.94
N VAL A 31 0.61 -3.87 7.69
CA VAL A 31 1.73 -3.93 6.74
C VAL A 31 1.99 -2.55 6.18
N ALA A 32 3.24 -2.14 6.20
CA ALA A 32 3.73 -0.92 5.61
C ALA A 32 4.29 -1.23 4.22
N PHE A 33 3.68 -0.66 3.18
CA PHE A 33 4.11 -0.81 1.80
C PHE A 33 4.97 0.37 1.38
N ARG A 34 5.96 0.12 0.52
CA ARG A 34 6.72 1.15 -0.16
C ARG A 34 7.13 0.67 -1.55
N LEU A 35 6.84 1.46 -2.58
CA LEU A 35 7.16 1.13 -3.96
C LEU A 35 7.90 2.31 -4.61
N TRP A 36 8.95 2.02 -5.37
CA TRP A 36 9.54 3.01 -6.27
C TRP A 36 8.82 2.94 -7.62
N ALA A 37 8.12 4.01 -7.98
CA ALA A 37 7.28 4.06 -9.18
C ALA A 37 7.30 5.47 -9.80
N PRO A 38 8.48 6.00 -10.19
CA PRO A 38 8.66 7.42 -10.53
C PRO A 38 7.90 7.87 -11.78
N ARG A 39 7.47 6.92 -12.61
CA ARG A 39 6.72 7.19 -13.85
C ARG A 39 5.20 7.14 -13.65
N GLN A 40 4.75 6.68 -12.49
CA GLN A 40 3.33 6.54 -12.18
C GLN A 40 2.84 7.82 -11.49
N ARG A 41 1.58 8.15 -11.73
CA ARG A 41 0.89 9.30 -11.11
C ARG A 41 0.07 8.86 -9.91
N ARG A 42 -0.29 7.57 -9.84
CA ARG A 42 -1.09 6.97 -8.77
C ARG A 42 -0.65 5.53 -8.54
N VAL A 43 -0.50 5.15 -7.27
CA VAL A 43 -0.19 3.77 -6.86
C VAL A 43 -1.18 3.32 -5.81
N ARG A 44 -1.75 2.15 -6.00
CA ARG A 44 -2.62 1.49 -5.02
C ARG A 44 -2.10 0.09 -4.72
N VAL A 45 -2.20 -0.33 -3.48
CA VAL A 45 -2.06 -1.73 -3.07
C VAL A 45 -3.43 -2.38 -3.15
N ALA A 46 -3.54 -3.49 -3.87
CA ALA A 46 -4.74 -4.30 -3.95
C ALA A 46 -4.53 -5.59 -3.15
N LEU A 47 -5.39 -5.81 -2.14
CA LEU A 47 -5.43 -7.04 -1.36
C LEU A 47 -6.29 -8.07 -2.10
N VAL A 48 -5.74 -9.26 -2.26
CA VAL A 48 -6.35 -10.35 -3.02
C VAL A 48 -7.00 -11.34 -2.06
N GLY A 49 -8.33 -11.46 -2.17
CA GLY A 49 -9.11 -12.38 -1.36
C GLY A 49 -9.07 -13.83 -1.88
N GLU A 50 -9.96 -14.64 -1.33
CA GLU A 50 -10.21 -15.99 -1.83
C GLU A 50 -10.70 -15.96 -3.28
N GLY A 51 -10.30 -16.95 -4.09
CA GLY A 51 -10.62 -16.99 -5.52
C GLY A 51 -9.80 -16.02 -6.39
N GLY A 52 -8.79 -15.33 -5.83
CA GLY A 52 -7.83 -14.53 -6.61
C GLY A 52 -8.36 -13.17 -7.05
N ARG A 53 -9.50 -12.71 -6.53
CA ARG A 53 -10.09 -11.42 -6.85
C ARG A 53 -9.62 -10.32 -5.91
N VAL A 54 -9.55 -9.09 -6.40
CA VAL A 54 -9.27 -7.91 -5.58
C VAL A 54 -10.45 -7.71 -4.62
N ALA A 55 -10.17 -7.81 -3.33
CA ALA A 55 -11.16 -7.60 -2.27
C ALA A 55 -11.15 -6.15 -1.76
N ARG A 56 -9.99 -5.49 -1.80
CA ARG A 56 -9.80 -4.12 -1.32
C ARG A 56 -8.63 -3.46 -2.02
N THR A 57 -8.71 -2.15 -2.20
CA THR A 57 -7.58 -1.31 -2.62
C THR A 57 -7.27 -0.25 -1.58
N VAL A 58 -5.99 0.05 -1.38
CA VAL A 58 -5.49 1.13 -0.53
C VAL A 58 -4.59 2.02 -1.36
N GLU A 59 -4.86 3.32 -1.38
CA GLU A 59 -4.04 4.30 -2.09
C GLU A 59 -2.77 4.62 -1.29
N LEU A 60 -1.63 4.64 -1.98
CA LEU A 60 -0.35 5.02 -1.41
C LEU A 60 -0.09 6.51 -1.65
N THR A 61 0.54 7.15 -0.67
CA THR A 61 0.94 8.55 -0.74
C THR A 61 2.26 8.66 -1.49
N ALA A 62 2.35 9.60 -2.43
CA ALA A 62 3.61 9.93 -3.09
C ALA A 62 4.60 10.53 -2.09
N GLU A 63 5.84 10.07 -2.15
CA GLU A 63 7.01 10.57 -1.43
C GLU A 63 8.03 11.15 -2.42
N GLU A 64 9.05 11.82 -1.90
CA GLU A 64 10.18 12.32 -2.70
C GLU A 64 10.91 11.18 -3.45
N GLY A 65 11.56 11.52 -4.56
CA GLY A 65 12.35 10.56 -5.34
C GLY A 65 11.51 9.53 -6.13
N GLY A 66 10.19 9.74 -6.25
CA GLY A 66 9.29 8.86 -7.00
C GLY A 66 8.87 7.62 -6.21
N TYR A 67 8.99 7.65 -4.90
CA TYR A 67 8.47 6.62 -4.01
C TYR A 67 6.99 6.82 -3.71
N TYR A 68 6.32 5.75 -3.36
CA TYR A 68 4.96 5.74 -2.86
C TYR A 68 4.91 4.87 -1.61
N ALA A 69 4.26 5.33 -0.55
CA ALA A 69 4.19 4.62 0.72
C ALA A 69 2.83 4.72 1.40
N GLY A 70 2.51 3.72 2.23
CA GLY A 70 1.28 3.70 2.99
C GLY A 70 1.22 2.49 3.93
N VAL A 71 0.34 2.56 4.92
CA VAL A 71 0.13 1.49 5.90
C VAL A 71 -1.28 0.95 5.77
N CYS A 72 -1.41 -0.37 5.64
CA CYS A 72 -2.68 -1.06 5.72
C CYS A 72 -2.77 -1.84 7.04
N ARG A 73 -3.54 -1.32 7.99
CA ARG A 73 -3.71 -1.92 9.33
C ARG A 73 -4.45 -3.26 9.32
N GLN A 74 -5.24 -3.51 8.28
CA GLN A 74 -6.05 -4.72 8.14
C GLN A 74 -5.32 -5.84 7.38
N THR A 75 -4.10 -5.61 6.89
CA THR A 75 -3.27 -6.62 6.21
C THR A 75 -2.35 -7.30 7.23
N ARG A 76 -2.11 -8.59 7.05
CA ARG A 76 -1.21 -9.39 7.89
C ARG A 76 -0.28 -10.26 7.05
N ALA A 77 0.71 -10.86 7.71
CA ALA A 77 1.58 -11.84 7.08
C ALA A 77 0.76 -12.99 6.46
N GLY A 78 1.10 -13.37 5.24
CA GLY A 78 0.42 -14.42 4.47
C GLY A 78 -0.71 -13.93 3.56
N ASP A 79 -1.19 -12.69 3.73
CA ASP A 79 -2.16 -12.12 2.80
C ASP A 79 -1.50 -11.87 1.42
N ARG A 80 -2.23 -12.17 0.35
CA ARG A 80 -1.77 -11.88 -1.01
C ARG A 80 -2.11 -10.45 -1.40
N TYR A 81 -1.18 -9.80 -2.10
CA TYR A 81 -1.37 -8.46 -2.64
C TYR A 81 -0.73 -8.30 -4.02
N GLY A 82 -1.04 -7.18 -4.65
CA GLY A 82 -0.27 -6.64 -5.76
C GLY A 82 -0.50 -5.12 -5.87
N PHE A 83 0.11 -4.51 -6.88
CA PHE A 83 0.00 -3.08 -7.15
C PHE A 83 -0.90 -2.82 -8.36
N LEU A 84 -1.73 -1.79 -8.25
CA LEU A 84 -2.44 -1.17 -9.37
C LEU A 84 -1.79 0.18 -9.65
N LEU A 85 -1.42 0.41 -10.91
CA LEU A 85 -0.67 1.59 -11.33
C LEU A 85 -1.56 2.45 -12.23
N ASP A 86 -1.68 3.73 -11.89
CA ASP A 86 -2.55 4.69 -12.60
C ASP A 86 -3.98 4.15 -12.78
N GLU A 87 -4.47 4.12 -14.02
CA GLU A 87 -5.78 3.60 -14.41
C GLU A 87 -5.72 2.14 -14.91
N ASP A 88 -4.54 1.51 -14.91
CA ASP A 88 -4.39 0.11 -15.31
C ASP A 88 -5.06 -0.82 -14.27
N GLU A 89 -5.93 -1.70 -14.77
CA GLU A 89 -6.62 -2.70 -13.97
C GLU A 89 -5.78 -3.96 -13.75
N ARG A 90 -4.66 -4.11 -14.47
CA ARG A 90 -3.72 -5.20 -14.27
C ARG A 90 -3.10 -5.13 -12.88
N LEU A 91 -3.15 -6.27 -12.19
CA LEU A 91 -2.45 -6.45 -10.93
C LEU A 91 -0.99 -6.82 -11.17
N TYR A 92 -0.07 -5.96 -10.72
CA TYR A 92 1.37 -6.18 -10.81
C TYR A 92 1.91 -6.80 -9.51
N PRO A 93 2.79 -7.81 -9.56
CA PRO A 93 3.48 -8.30 -8.37
C PRO A 93 4.46 -7.25 -7.84
N ASP A 94 4.87 -7.40 -6.59
CA ASP A 94 6.06 -6.69 -6.07
C ASP A 94 7.30 -7.15 -6.88
N PRO A 95 8.20 -6.24 -7.31
CA PRO A 95 9.36 -6.58 -8.13
C PRO A 95 10.36 -7.57 -7.51
#